data_AF-A0A2N6IHQ2-F1
#
_entry.id   AF-A0A2N6IHQ2-F1
#
_cell.length_a   1.000
_cell.length_b   1.000
_cell.length_c   1.000
_cell.angle_alpha   90.00
_cell.angle_beta   90.00
_cell.angle_gamma   90.00
#
_symmetry.space_group_name_H-M   'P 1'
#
loop_
_entity.id
_entity.type
_entity.pdbx_description
1 polymer ?
#
loop_
_entity_poly.entity_id
_entity_poly.type
_entity_poly.pdbx_seq_one_letter_code
_entity_poly.pdbx_strand_id
1 'polypeptide(L)'
;MTVTIVPASITDALFLAHASWRPILLRGLHAVMAADPAYLPALAVDDYLPTQGRLFAAFALPLAQVRHVLVGEGPYPRAESATGVCFMDGAVGSLWSATGLSKPVNRATSLRNFMKMLLVADGQLQGGDTSGAAMAPVAAAAQLPESGVIQTLPDLQRKMTEQGFLLLNAALVFRAHVPPVQDARGWLPFLQVVLEALAQQGGAALPQLVLWGKIAELIKRLPVAAMLPQVTAEHPYNLSFIGNRDMQALFGPMQLLRA
;
A
#
# COMPACT_ATOMS: atom_id res chain seq x y z
N MET A 1 7.43 16.55 35.18
CA MET A 1 7.55 16.16 33.76
C MET A 1 6.19 16.35 33.13
N THR A 2 6.05 17.29 32.19
CA THR A 2 4.80 17.47 31.43
C THR A 2 4.56 16.19 30.62
N VAL A 3 3.44 15.51 30.87
CA VAL A 3 3.02 14.38 30.04
C VAL A 3 2.72 14.95 28.65
N THR A 4 3.56 14.63 27.69
CA THR A 4 3.36 15.04 26.30
C THR A 4 2.23 14.18 25.73
N ILE A 5 1.06 14.78 25.54
CA ILE A 5 -0.15 14.11 25.05
C ILE A 5 -0.13 14.14 23.52
N VAL A 6 -0.50 13.04 22.86
CA VAL A 6 -0.69 13.00 21.39
C VAL A 6 -1.77 14.02 21.01
N PRO A 7 -1.54 14.92 20.04
CA PRO A 7 -2.54 15.90 19.62
C PRO A 7 -3.88 15.26 19.23
N ALA A 8 -4.99 15.84 19.69
CA ALA A 8 -6.35 15.34 19.42
C ALA A 8 -6.64 15.18 17.92
N SER A 9 -6.19 16.14 17.10
CA SER A 9 -6.33 16.10 15.64
C SER A 9 -5.70 14.87 14.98
N ILE A 10 -4.71 14.25 15.64
CA ILE A 10 -4.07 13.01 15.18
C ILE A 10 -4.79 11.79 15.76
N THR A 11 -5.18 11.82 17.04
CA THR A 11 -5.91 10.70 17.65
C THR A 11 -7.31 10.51 17.07
N ASP A 12 -7.96 11.58 16.60
CA ASP A 12 -9.28 11.49 15.98
C ASP A 12 -9.25 10.68 14.68
N ALA A 13 -8.12 10.65 13.96
CA ALA A 13 -7.97 9.82 12.78
C ALA A 13 -8.06 8.31 13.09
N LEU A 14 -7.87 7.89 14.35
CA LEU A 14 -7.97 6.48 14.76
C LEU A 14 -9.38 5.91 14.57
N PHE A 15 -10.41 6.77 14.50
CA PHE A 15 -11.79 6.31 14.34
C PHE A 15 -12.07 5.68 12.98
N LEU A 16 -11.31 6.03 11.94
CA LEU A 16 -11.40 5.38 10.62
C LEU A 16 -10.69 4.02 10.58
N ALA A 17 -9.81 3.72 11.52
CA ALA A 17 -9.22 2.40 11.65
C ALA A 17 -10.18 1.42 12.34
N HIS A 18 -10.09 0.15 11.94
CA HIS A 18 -10.81 -0.92 12.61
C HIS A 18 -10.43 -1.00 14.09
N ALA A 19 -11.40 -1.31 14.96
CA ALA A 19 -11.23 -1.24 16.41
C ALA A 19 -10.06 -2.08 16.93
N SER A 20 -9.77 -3.22 16.28
CA SER A 20 -8.63 -4.10 16.63
C SER A 20 -7.27 -3.41 16.54
N TRP A 21 -7.15 -2.34 15.75
CA TRP A 21 -5.90 -1.61 15.55
C TRP A 21 -5.69 -0.46 16.52
N ARG A 22 -6.76 0.16 17.03
CA ARG A 22 -6.69 1.42 17.77
C ARG A 22 -5.67 1.40 18.93
N PRO A 23 -5.59 0.33 19.77
CA PRO A 23 -4.57 0.27 20.81
C PRO A 23 -3.14 0.24 20.26
N ILE A 24 -2.91 -0.47 19.15
CA ILE A 24 -1.60 -0.59 18.50
C ILE A 24 -1.18 0.74 17.89
N LEU A 25 -2.10 1.41 17.18
CA LEU A 25 -1.86 2.70 16.55
C LEU A 25 -1.54 3.77 17.59
N LEU A 26 -2.27 3.78 18.72
CA LEU A 26 -1.98 4.69 19.83
C LEU A 26 -0.59 4.45 20.43
N ARG A 27 -0.20 3.18 20.65
CA ARG A 27 1.18 2.85 21.07
C ARG A 27 2.21 3.31 20.03
N GLY A 28 1.92 3.16 18.74
CA GLY A 28 2.78 3.64 17.67
C GLY A 28 2.98 5.16 17.72
N LEU A 29 1.91 5.93 17.96
CA LEU A 29 1.99 7.38 18.13
C LEU A 29 2.82 7.77 19.37
N HIS A 30 2.67 7.05 20.48
CA HIS A 30 3.54 7.24 21.64
C HIS A 30 5.00 6.90 21.33
N ALA A 31 5.28 5.89 20.50
CA ALA A 31 6.64 5.57 20.08
C ALA A 31 7.25 6.68 19.21
N VAL A 32 6.46 7.32 18.34
CA VAL A 32 6.91 8.52 17.59
C VAL A 32 7.27 9.65 18.54
N MET A 33 6.40 9.95 19.52
CA MET A 33 6.67 11.01 20.51
C MET A 33 7.84 10.69 21.44
N ALA A 34 8.09 9.41 21.74
CA ALA A 34 9.25 9.02 22.53
C ALA A 34 10.56 9.22 21.75
N ALA A 35 10.55 9.02 20.44
CA ALA A 35 11.70 9.25 19.58
C ALA A 35 11.93 10.74 19.27
N ASP A 36 10.86 11.49 19.02
CA ASP A 36 10.86 12.93 18.80
C ASP A 36 9.58 13.56 19.39
N PRO A 37 9.65 14.14 20.60
CA PRO A 37 8.49 14.74 21.26
C PRO A 37 7.88 15.93 20.51
N ALA A 38 8.63 16.55 19.58
CA ALA A 38 8.17 17.72 18.83
C ALA A 38 7.48 17.36 17.51
N TYR A 39 7.71 16.14 16.97
CA TYR A 39 7.25 15.76 15.64
C TYR A 39 5.71 15.80 15.50
N LEU A 40 4.96 15.11 16.37
CA LEU A 40 3.50 15.09 16.28
C LEU A 40 2.84 16.45 16.58
N PRO A 41 3.29 17.22 17.61
CA PRO A 41 2.80 18.60 17.80
C PRO A 41 3.03 19.50 16.58
N ALA A 42 4.20 19.41 15.94
CA ALA A 42 4.48 20.17 14.72
C ALA A 42 3.58 19.72 13.56
N LEU A 43 3.43 18.40 13.36
CA LEU A 43 2.56 17.84 12.33
C LEU A 43 1.08 18.26 12.51
N ALA A 44 0.61 18.37 13.76
CA ALA A 44 -0.78 18.68 14.08
C ALA A 44 -1.23 20.09 13.68
N VAL A 45 -0.27 21.01 13.46
CA VAL A 45 -0.53 22.41 13.05
C VAL A 45 -0.04 22.69 11.62
N ASP A 46 0.31 21.65 10.88
CA ASP A 46 0.93 21.71 9.56
C ASP A 46 0.01 21.11 8.49
N ASP A 47 0.27 21.46 7.23
CA ASP A 47 -0.45 20.93 6.08
C ASP A 47 0.21 19.66 5.55
N TYR A 48 -0.52 18.55 5.59
CA TYR A 48 -0.03 17.27 5.09
C TYR A 48 -1.10 16.48 4.33
N LEU A 49 -0.63 15.57 3.48
CA LEU A 49 -1.44 14.53 2.86
C LEU A 49 -1.19 13.19 3.57
N PRO A 50 -2.19 12.28 3.65
CA PRO A 50 -3.55 12.43 3.14
C PRO A 50 -4.42 13.31 4.04
N THR A 51 -5.38 14.02 3.45
CA THR A 51 -6.37 14.85 4.19
C THR A 51 -7.58 14.03 4.65
N GLN A 52 -8.57 14.67 5.30
CA GLN A 52 -9.88 14.09 5.68
C GLN A 52 -9.77 12.94 6.71
N GLY A 53 -8.81 13.03 7.65
CA GLY A 53 -8.63 12.03 8.69
C GLY A 53 -8.08 10.68 8.19
N ARG A 54 -7.66 10.59 6.92
CA ARG A 54 -7.22 9.34 6.27
C ARG A 54 -5.83 8.86 6.69
N LEU A 55 -5.24 9.44 7.73
CA LEU A 55 -3.90 9.09 8.23
C LEU A 55 -3.75 7.57 8.51
N PHE A 56 -4.82 6.94 9.00
CA PHE A 56 -4.85 5.50 9.30
C PHE A 56 -5.78 4.70 8.38
N ALA A 57 -6.08 5.18 7.17
CA ALA A 57 -7.03 4.53 6.26
C ALA A 57 -6.62 3.09 5.89
N ALA A 58 -5.31 2.78 5.83
CA ALA A 58 -4.80 1.43 5.61
C ALA A 58 -5.26 0.40 6.67
N PHE A 59 -5.62 0.84 7.87
CA PHE A 59 -5.97 -0.02 8.99
C PHE A 59 -7.47 -0.34 9.07
N ALA A 60 -8.19 -0.28 7.94
CA ALA A 60 -9.60 -0.65 7.84
C ALA A 60 -9.82 -2.17 7.91
N LEU A 61 -8.85 -2.97 7.44
CA LEU A 61 -8.90 -4.44 7.54
C LEU A 61 -8.68 -4.86 9.01
N PRO A 62 -9.51 -5.76 9.58
CA PRO A 62 -9.29 -6.28 10.92
C PRO A 62 -7.90 -6.90 11.08
N LEU A 63 -7.24 -6.67 12.22
CA LEU A 63 -5.88 -7.13 12.49
C LEU A 63 -5.70 -8.63 12.23
N ALA A 64 -6.67 -9.46 12.64
CA ALA A 64 -6.64 -10.91 12.48
C ALA A 64 -6.83 -11.41 11.04
N GLN A 65 -7.24 -10.52 10.12
CA GLN A 65 -7.44 -10.84 8.70
C GLN A 65 -6.23 -10.45 7.84
N VAL A 66 -5.23 -9.78 8.40
CA VAL A 66 -4.02 -9.43 7.67
C VAL A 66 -3.24 -10.69 7.31
N ARG A 67 -2.99 -10.89 6.02
CA ARG A 67 -2.19 -11.99 5.45
C ARG A 67 -0.94 -11.49 4.76
N HIS A 68 -1.00 -10.29 4.18
CA HIS A 68 0.09 -9.65 3.48
C HIS A 68 0.24 -8.21 3.95
N VAL A 69 1.47 -7.71 4.02
CA VAL A 69 1.76 -6.29 4.25
C VAL A 69 2.54 -5.78 3.06
N LEU A 70 1.89 -5.01 2.19
CA LEU A 70 2.58 -4.30 1.14
C LEU A 70 3.07 -2.97 1.70
N VAL A 71 4.38 -2.70 1.61
CA VAL A 71 4.97 -1.49 2.16
C VAL A 71 5.35 -0.51 1.06
N GLY A 72 4.70 0.66 1.03
CA GLY A 72 5.08 1.81 0.22
C GLY A 72 5.98 2.80 0.96
N GLU A 73 6.54 3.78 0.25
CA GLU A 73 7.40 4.81 0.84
C GLU A 73 6.59 5.86 1.62
N GLY A 74 5.60 6.47 0.97
CA GLY A 74 4.80 7.56 1.50
C GLY A 74 3.61 7.91 0.58
N PRO A 75 2.72 8.82 1.01
CA PRO A 75 1.58 9.26 0.19
C PRO A 75 2.02 9.98 -1.10
N TYR A 76 1.18 9.92 -2.13
CA TYR A 76 1.37 10.71 -3.35
C TYR A 76 1.37 12.22 -3.06
N PRO A 77 2.10 13.05 -3.84
CA PRO A 77 2.21 14.49 -3.62
C PRO A 77 0.99 15.27 -4.13
N ARG A 78 -0.19 14.64 -4.21
CA ARG A 78 -1.44 15.22 -4.72
C ARG A 78 -2.62 14.76 -3.86
N ALA A 79 -3.53 15.66 -3.51
CA ALA A 79 -4.60 15.40 -2.56
C ALA A 79 -5.61 14.35 -3.07
N GLU A 80 -5.90 14.37 -4.37
CA GLU A 80 -6.75 13.40 -5.06
C GLU A 80 -6.11 12.01 -5.13
N SER A 81 -4.78 11.93 -5.11
CA SER A 81 -4.03 10.66 -5.17
C SER A 81 -3.77 10.06 -3.79
N ALA A 82 -3.51 10.90 -2.78
CA ALA A 82 -3.18 10.47 -1.43
C ALA A 82 -4.43 10.07 -0.63
N THR A 83 -4.75 8.79 -0.65
CA THR A 83 -5.95 8.23 0.01
C THR A 83 -5.68 7.57 1.36
N GLY A 84 -4.42 7.53 1.81
CA GLY A 84 -4.01 6.91 3.06
C GLY A 84 -3.74 5.40 2.98
N VAL A 85 -3.70 4.85 1.76
CA VAL A 85 -3.21 3.51 1.46
C VAL A 85 -2.02 3.60 0.50
N CYS A 86 -1.06 2.68 0.59
CA CYS A 86 0.04 2.64 -0.37
C CYS A 86 -0.42 2.14 -1.74
N PHE A 87 0.34 2.47 -2.79
CA PHE A 87 0.21 1.95 -4.16
C PHE A 87 -1.07 2.30 -4.94
N MET A 88 -2.18 2.64 -4.26
CA MET A 88 -3.46 2.99 -4.88
C MET A 88 -3.54 4.51 -5.12
N ASP A 89 -3.28 4.95 -6.35
CA ASP A 89 -3.43 6.36 -6.75
C ASP A 89 -4.92 6.73 -6.88
N GLY A 90 -5.45 7.49 -5.93
CA GLY A 90 -6.86 7.88 -5.90
C GLY A 90 -7.34 8.69 -7.12
N ALA A 91 -6.44 9.22 -7.95
CA ALA A 91 -6.81 9.89 -9.20
C ALA A 91 -7.11 8.90 -10.35
N VAL A 92 -6.83 7.61 -10.16
CA VAL A 92 -7.09 6.56 -11.15
C VAL A 92 -8.48 5.96 -10.89
N GLY A 93 -9.41 6.22 -11.81
CA GLY A 93 -10.74 5.59 -11.84
C GLY A 93 -10.74 4.29 -12.64
N SER A 94 -11.13 4.38 -13.91
CA SER A 94 -11.20 3.22 -14.83
C SER A 94 -9.82 2.60 -15.09
N LEU A 95 -9.77 1.27 -15.12
CA LEU A 95 -8.58 0.49 -15.46
C LEU A 95 -8.38 0.33 -16.97
N TRP A 96 -9.47 0.32 -17.74
CA TRP A 96 -9.49 -0.07 -19.15
C TRP A 96 -9.80 1.11 -20.08
N SER A 97 -9.44 0.93 -21.34
CA SER A 97 -9.83 1.74 -22.48
C SER A 97 -10.04 0.83 -23.69
N ALA A 98 -10.55 1.37 -24.79
CA ALA A 98 -10.81 0.59 -26.01
C ALA A 98 -9.58 -0.17 -26.56
N THR A 99 -8.36 0.29 -26.27
CA THR A 99 -7.11 -0.26 -26.84
C THR A 99 -6.15 -0.84 -25.81
N GLY A 100 -6.55 -0.97 -24.53
CA GLY A 100 -5.66 -1.46 -23.48
C GLY A 100 -5.99 -0.88 -22.11
N LEU A 101 -4.96 -0.60 -21.32
CA LEU A 101 -5.11 0.09 -20.04
C LEU A 101 -5.47 1.58 -20.24
N SER A 102 -6.19 2.15 -19.29
CA SER A 102 -6.62 3.54 -19.34
C SER A 102 -5.44 4.53 -19.31
N LYS A 103 -5.69 5.77 -19.72
CA LYS A 103 -4.66 6.83 -19.70
C LYS A 103 -4.13 7.10 -18.28
N PRO A 104 -4.97 7.20 -17.22
CA PRO A 104 -4.48 7.30 -15.84
C PRO A 104 -3.59 6.13 -15.42
N VAL A 105 -3.98 4.88 -15.72
CA VAL A 105 -3.15 3.70 -15.42
C VAL A 105 -1.80 3.79 -16.14
N ASN A 106 -1.78 4.13 -17.44
CA ASN A 106 -0.54 4.24 -18.19
C ASN A 106 0.43 5.33 -17.68
N ARG A 107 -0.09 6.41 -17.08
CA ARG A 107 0.70 7.46 -16.42
C ARG A 107 1.28 6.98 -15.10
N ALA A 108 0.54 6.16 -14.35
CA ALA A 108 0.99 5.50 -13.14
C ALA A 108 1.88 4.28 -13.49
N THR A 109 3.12 4.53 -13.89
CA THR A 109 4.08 3.51 -14.41
C THR A 109 4.11 2.23 -13.57
N SER A 110 4.16 2.35 -12.24
CA SER A 110 4.13 1.22 -11.32
C SER A 110 2.83 0.40 -11.40
N LEU A 111 1.68 1.07 -11.39
CA LEU A 111 0.37 0.42 -11.52
C LEU A 111 0.22 -0.23 -12.90
N ARG A 112 0.65 0.43 -13.98
CA ARG A 112 0.66 -0.12 -15.33
C ARG A 112 1.41 -1.44 -15.41
N ASN A 113 2.63 -1.49 -14.90
CA ASN A 113 3.45 -2.70 -14.95
C ASN A 113 2.91 -3.79 -14.01
N PHE A 114 2.34 -3.43 -12.85
CA PHE A 114 1.65 -4.38 -11.98
C PHE A 114 0.42 -4.99 -12.66
N MET A 115 -0.42 -4.19 -13.30
CA MET A 115 -1.56 -4.68 -14.10
C MET A 115 -1.11 -5.66 -15.18
N LYS A 116 -0.01 -5.34 -15.90
CA LYS A 116 0.57 -6.24 -16.89
C LYS A 116 1.14 -7.52 -16.26
N MET A 117 1.77 -7.42 -15.09
CA MET A 117 2.26 -8.59 -14.34
C MET A 117 1.12 -9.53 -13.99
N LEU A 118 -0.02 -9.01 -13.50
CA LEU A 118 -1.22 -9.80 -13.22
C LEU A 118 -1.75 -10.48 -14.48
N LEU A 119 -1.84 -9.76 -15.60
CA LEU A 119 -2.29 -10.33 -16.87
C LEU A 119 -1.37 -11.43 -17.39
N VAL A 120 -0.06 -11.33 -17.18
CA VAL A 120 0.88 -12.41 -17.50
C VAL A 120 0.72 -13.59 -16.55
N ALA A 121 0.56 -13.33 -15.24
CA ALA A 121 0.32 -14.37 -14.23
C ALA A 121 -0.97 -15.16 -14.49
N ASP A 122 -2.00 -14.49 -14.99
CA ASP A 122 -3.29 -15.08 -15.37
C ASP A 122 -3.27 -15.77 -16.74
N GLY A 123 -2.14 -15.73 -17.46
CA GLY A 123 -2.01 -16.29 -18.81
C GLY A 123 -2.75 -15.52 -19.91
N GLN A 124 -3.25 -14.32 -19.61
CA GLN A 124 -3.94 -13.45 -20.57
C GLN A 124 -2.95 -12.73 -21.51
N LEU A 125 -1.70 -12.55 -21.07
CA LEU A 125 -0.61 -12.02 -21.87
C LEU A 125 0.59 -12.97 -21.83
N GLN A 126 1.38 -12.94 -22.90
CA GLN A 126 2.67 -13.61 -22.92
C GLN A 126 3.74 -12.68 -22.32
N GLY A 127 4.61 -13.21 -21.45
CA GLY A 127 5.64 -12.39 -20.79
C GLY A 127 6.58 -11.63 -21.73
N GLY A 128 6.77 -12.13 -22.96
CA GLY A 128 7.57 -11.49 -24.00
C GLY A 128 6.85 -10.42 -24.83
N ASP A 129 5.52 -10.36 -24.77
CA ASP A 129 4.71 -9.39 -25.52
C ASP A 129 3.58 -8.82 -24.66
N THR A 130 3.83 -7.60 -24.15
CA THR A 130 2.81 -6.78 -23.47
C THR A 130 2.58 -5.46 -24.22
N SER A 131 2.72 -5.50 -25.55
CA SER A 131 2.50 -4.35 -26.43
C SER A 131 1.03 -3.90 -26.45
N GLY A 132 0.77 -2.72 -27.04
CA GLY A 132 -0.61 -2.26 -27.24
C GLY A 132 -1.44 -3.22 -28.09
N ALA A 133 -0.83 -3.88 -29.08
CA ALA A 133 -1.49 -4.88 -29.91
C ALA A 133 -1.92 -6.11 -29.11
N ALA A 134 -1.06 -6.62 -28.21
CA ALA A 134 -1.38 -7.73 -27.32
C ALA A 134 -2.45 -7.34 -26.26
N MET A 135 -2.41 -6.08 -25.78
CA MET A 135 -3.36 -5.57 -24.79
C MET A 135 -4.77 -5.34 -25.34
N ALA A 136 -4.92 -4.99 -26.62
CA ALA A 136 -6.20 -4.62 -27.23
C ALA A 136 -7.30 -5.69 -27.08
N PRO A 137 -7.08 -6.97 -27.45
CA PRO A 137 -8.11 -8.00 -27.28
C PRO A 137 -8.45 -8.27 -25.80
N VAL A 138 -7.46 -8.20 -24.91
CA VAL A 138 -7.66 -8.36 -23.45
C VAL A 138 -8.58 -7.25 -22.93
N ALA A 139 -8.31 -6.00 -23.29
CA ALA A 139 -9.11 -4.87 -22.86
C ALA A 139 -10.52 -4.89 -23.46
N ALA A 140 -10.67 -5.33 -24.72
CA ALA A 140 -11.99 -5.50 -25.33
C ALA A 140 -12.82 -6.54 -24.58
N ALA A 141 -12.23 -7.70 -24.24
CA ALA A 141 -12.89 -8.74 -23.46
C ALA A 141 -13.25 -8.27 -22.04
N ALA A 142 -12.35 -7.55 -21.37
CA ALA A 142 -12.59 -7.02 -20.03
C ALA A 142 -13.78 -6.05 -19.96
N GLN A 143 -14.06 -5.32 -21.04
CA GLN A 143 -15.15 -4.32 -21.10
C GLN A 143 -16.52 -4.91 -21.51
N LEU A 144 -16.61 -6.22 -21.77
CA LEU A 144 -17.90 -6.87 -22.01
C LEU A 144 -18.74 -6.89 -20.71
N PRO A 145 -20.08 -6.72 -20.77
CA PRO A 145 -20.93 -6.71 -19.57
C PRO A 145 -20.83 -7.96 -18.69
N GLU A 146 -20.54 -9.12 -19.30
CA GLU A 146 -20.45 -10.41 -18.62
C GLU A 146 -18.99 -10.89 -18.43
N SER A 147 -18.01 -9.97 -18.55
CA SER A 147 -16.59 -10.34 -18.51
C SER A 147 -16.15 -10.93 -17.16
N GLY A 148 -16.83 -10.57 -16.07
CA GLY A 148 -16.40 -10.91 -14.72
C GLY A 148 -15.05 -10.30 -14.36
N VAL A 149 -14.61 -9.24 -15.06
CA VAL A 149 -13.35 -8.54 -14.83
C VAL A 149 -13.62 -7.22 -14.09
N ILE A 150 -12.77 -6.87 -13.14
CA ILE A 150 -12.86 -5.60 -12.42
C ILE A 150 -12.69 -4.40 -13.37
N GLN A 151 -13.37 -3.29 -13.10
CA GLN A 151 -13.37 -2.14 -14.02
C GLN A 151 -12.59 -0.95 -13.48
N THR A 152 -12.41 -0.86 -12.16
CA THR A 152 -11.87 0.34 -11.52
C THR A 152 -10.73 0.03 -10.54
N LEU A 153 -9.86 1.01 -10.28
CA LEU A 153 -8.82 0.84 -9.26
C LEU A 153 -9.39 0.58 -7.84
N PRO A 154 -10.51 1.21 -7.42
CA PRO A 154 -11.21 0.82 -6.20
C PRO A 154 -11.60 -0.66 -6.15
N ASP A 155 -12.00 -1.27 -7.27
CA ASP A 155 -12.27 -2.72 -7.32
C ASP A 155 -10.99 -3.51 -7.03
N LEU A 156 -9.86 -3.14 -7.66
CA LEU A 156 -8.57 -3.80 -7.41
C LEU A 156 -8.16 -3.68 -5.93
N GLN A 157 -8.32 -2.50 -5.33
CA GLN A 157 -8.05 -2.27 -3.92
C GLN A 157 -8.93 -3.15 -3.02
N ARG A 158 -10.23 -3.27 -3.34
CA ARG A 158 -11.15 -4.17 -2.64
C ARG A 158 -10.67 -5.63 -2.75
N LYS A 159 -10.35 -6.11 -3.96
CA LYS A 159 -9.82 -7.47 -4.17
C LYS A 159 -8.56 -7.74 -3.36
N MET A 160 -7.62 -6.78 -3.31
CA MET A 160 -6.43 -6.90 -2.46
C MET A 160 -6.78 -6.95 -0.97
N THR A 161 -7.74 -6.14 -0.53
CA THR A 161 -8.20 -6.14 0.88
C THR A 161 -8.85 -7.47 1.25
N GLU A 162 -9.66 -8.05 0.36
CA GLU A 162 -10.28 -9.38 0.52
C GLU A 162 -9.22 -10.51 0.60
N GLN A 163 -8.09 -10.35 -0.08
CA GLN A 163 -6.92 -11.23 0.03
C GLN A 163 -6.07 -10.95 1.28
N GLY A 164 -6.51 -10.04 2.16
CA GLY A 164 -5.84 -9.75 3.42
C GLY A 164 -4.63 -8.82 3.30
N PHE A 165 -4.53 -7.98 2.27
CA PHE A 165 -3.47 -6.99 2.16
C PHE A 165 -3.70 -5.79 3.08
N LEU A 166 -2.73 -5.53 3.95
CA LEU A 166 -2.50 -4.24 4.57
C LEU A 166 -1.62 -3.39 3.63
N LEU A 167 -2.18 -2.34 3.03
CA LEU A 167 -1.52 -1.43 2.09
C LEU A 167 -0.90 -0.24 2.85
N LEU A 168 0.25 -0.45 3.48
CA LEU A 168 0.86 0.46 4.45
C LEU A 168 1.98 1.30 3.83
N ASN A 169 2.00 2.62 4.06
CA ASN A 169 3.20 3.41 3.80
C ASN A 169 4.12 3.43 5.01
N ALA A 170 5.44 3.49 4.79
CA ALA A 170 6.42 3.63 5.87
C ALA A 170 6.39 5.03 6.50
N ALA A 171 6.23 6.08 5.70
CA ALA A 171 5.81 7.40 6.17
C ALA A 171 4.29 7.54 5.97
N LEU A 172 3.53 7.92 7.01
CA LEU A 172 2.08 8.06 6.86
C LEU A 172 1.65 9.38 6.23
N VAL A 173 2.58 10.34 6.11
CA VAL A 173 2.31 11.69 5.62
C VAL A 173 3.24 12.11 4.49
N PHE A 174 2.77 13.04 3.67
CA PHE A 174 3.57 13.82 2.74
C PHE A 174 3.38 15.31 3.04
N ARG A 175 4.50 16.03 3.14
CA ARG A 175 4.55 17.48 3.34
C ARG A 175 5.46 18.10 2.29
N ALA A 176 4.94 19.02 1.49
CA ALA A 176 5.66 19.54 0.32
C ALA A 176 6.96 20.27 0.66
N HIS A 177 7.05 20.86 1.85
CA HIS A 177 8.21 21.62 2.32
C HIS A 177 9.20 20.78 3.15
N VAL A 178 8.88 19.50 3.43
CA VAL A 178 9.70 18.61 4.25
C VAL A 178 10.38 17.56 3.39
N PRO A 179 11.72 17.39 3.49
CA PRO A 179 12.40 16.31 2.80
C PRO A 179 11.80 14.95 3.19
N PRO A 180 11.44 14.07 2.24
CA PRO A 180 10.75 12.80 2.54
C PRO A 180 11.47 11.91 3.57
N VAL A 181 12.80 11.99 3.63
CA VAL A 181 13.62 11.26 4.61
C VAL A 181 13.34 11.65 6.06
N GLN A 182 12.90 12.89 6.33
CA GLN A 182 12.56 13.35 7.67
C GLN A 182 11.25 12.70 8.14
N ASP A 183 10.22 12.67 7.29
CA ASP A 183 8.96 11.99 7.60
C ASP A 183 9.15 10.47 7.69
N ALA A 184 9.94 9.87 6.79
CA ALA A 184 10.29 8.45 6.88
C ALA A 184 11.01 8.10 8.20
N ARG A 185 11.86 8.99 8.72
CA ARG A 185 12.49 8.82 10.03
C ARG A 185 11.50 8.98 11.17
N GLY A 186 10.66 10.02 11.11
CA GLY A 186 9.67 10.33 12.15
C GLY A 186 8.66 9.19 12.36
N TRP A 187 8.24 8.53 11.28
CA TRP A 187 7.28 7.42 11.32
C TRP A 187 7.90 6.03 11.55
N LEU A 188 9.23 5.90 11.55
CA LEU A 188 9.90 4.60 11.73
C LEU A 188 9.52 3.90 13.06
N PRO A 189 9.46 4.59 14.23
CA PRO A 189 9.03 3.96 15.48
C PRO A 189 7.59 3.43 15.42
N PHE A 190 6.69 4.16 14.74
CA PHE A 190 5.31 3.71 14.53
C PHE A 190 5.26 2.43 13.69
N LEU A 191 5.98 2.41 12.58
CA LEU A 191 6.06 1.24 11.69
C LEU A 191 6.57 0.01 12.44
N GLN A 192 7.60 0.18 13.28
CA GLN A 192 8.12 -0.89 14.13
C GLN A 192 7.03 -1.47 15.05
N VAL A 193 6.27 -0.62 15.76
CA VAL A 193 5.18 -1.07 16.65
C VAL A 193 4.09 -1.84 15.89
N VAL A 194 3.75 -1.40 14.68
CA VAL A 194 2.76 -2.10 13.83
C VAL A 194 3.26 -3.50 13.44
N LEU A 195 4.51 -3.60 12.97
CA LEU A 195 5.09 -4.89 12.57
C LEU A 195 5.27 -5.83 13.77
N GLU A 196 5.63 -5.31 14.95
CA GLU A 196 5.71 -6.10 16.20
C GLU A 196 4.36 -6.66 16.60
N ALA A 197 3.30 -5.86 16.52
CA ALA A 197 1.95 -6.32 16.80
C ALA A 197 1.50 -7.43 15.84
N LEU A 198 1.88 -7.33 14.55
CA LEU A 198 1.60 -8.37 13.55
C LEU A 198 2.40 -9.65 13.82
N ALA A 199 3.67 -9.54 14.20
CA ALA A 199 4.52 -10.68 14.54
C ALA A 199 4.04 -11.41 15.82
N GLN A 200 3.37 -10.70 16.72
CA GLN A 200 2.87 -11.23 18.00
C GLN A 200 1.39 -11.65 17.95
N GLN A 201 0.71 -11.51 16.81
CA GLN A 201 -0.74 -11.68 16.70
C GLN A 201 -1.22 -13.11 17.03
N GLY A 202 -0.31 -14.08 17.12
CA GLY A 202 -0.58 -15.46 17.57
C GLY A 202 -1.53 -16.24 16.67
N GLY A 203 -1.79 -15.74 15.46
CA GLY A 203 -2.67 -16.37 14.47
C GLY A 203 -2.05 -17.60 13.83
N ALA A 204 -2.86 -18.32 13.04
CA ALA A 204 -2.45 -19.57 12.37
C ALA A 204 -1.24 -19.42 11.42
N ALA A 205 -1.01 -18.22 10.87
CA ALA A 205 0.14 -17.89 10.06
C ALA A 205 0.53 -16.42 10.25
N LEU A 206 1.83 -16.15 10.18
CA LEU A 206 2.37 -14.79 10.22
C LEU A 206 2.13 -14.07 8.88
N PRO A 207 1.78 -12.78 8.89
CA PRO A 207 1.65 -12.00 7.67
C PRO A 207 2.96 -11.93 6.89
N GLN A 208 2.89 -12.14 5.57
CA GLN A 208 4.06 -12.00 4.69
C GLN A 208 4.27 -10.54 4.30
N LEU A 209 5.50 -10.04 4.46
CA LEU A 209 5.91 -8.73 3.97
C LEU A 209 6.17 -8.79 2.46
N VAL A 210 5.50 -7.93 1.71
CA VAL A 210 5.73 -7.73 0.27
C VAL A 210 6.51 -6.43 0.09
N LEU A 211 7.78 -6.55 -0.29
CA LEU A 211 8.74 -5.45 -0.25
C LEU A 211 9.30 -5.17 -1.64
N TRP A 212 9.02 -3.98 -2.18
CA TRP A 212 9.39 -3.60 -3.54
C TRP A 212 10.47 -2.51 -3.56
N GLY A 213 11.64 -2.83 -4.11
CA GLY A 213 12.76 -1.90 -4.23
C GLY A 213 13.37 -1.50 -2.89
N LYS A 214 13.72 -0.22 -2.74
CA LYS A 214 14.52 0.30 -1.61
C LYS A 214 13.83 0.19 -0.26
N ILE A 215 12.50 0.08 -0.23
CA ILE A 215 11.77 -0.09 1.02
C ILE A 215 12.21 -1.36 1.76
N ALA A 216 12.64 -2.40 1.03
CA ALA A 216 13.16 -3.63 1.61
C ALA A 216 14.40 -3.37 2.48
N GLU A 217 15.27 -2.43 2.09
CA GLU A 217 16.47 -2.07 2.86
C GLU A 217 16.12 -1.34 4.16
N LEU A 218 15.07 -0.51 4.14
CA LEU A 218 14.56 0.16 5.35
C LEU A 218 13.99 -0.88 6.32
N ILE A 219 13.09 -1.75 5.83
CA ILE A 219 12.43 -2.76 6.66
C ILE A 219 13.43 -3.74 7.27
N LYS A 220 14.42 -4.20 6.50
CA LYS A 220 15.47 -5.13 7.00
C LYS A 220 16.26 -4.61 8.20
N ARG A 221 16.27 -3.29 8.45
CA ARG A 221 16.94 -2.69 9.62
C ARG A 221 16.11 -2.77 10.89
N LEU A 222 14.82 -3.07 10.79
CA LEU A 222 13.94 -3.23 11.95
C LEU A 222 14.14 -4.63 12.54
N PRO A 223 14.39 -4.76 13.86
CA PRO A 223 14.60 -6.07 14.50
C PRO A 223 13.47 -7.07 14.23
N VAL A 224 12.22 -6.60 14.23
CA VAL A 224 11.02 -7.42 13.98
C VAL A 224 10.95 -7.98 12.56
N ALA A 225 11.62 -7.38 11.57
CA ALA A 225 11.52 -7.84 10.18
C ALA A 225 11.99 -9.29 10.01
N ALA A 226 12.96 -9.74 10.80
CA ALA A 226 13.44 -11.12 10.78
C ALA A 226 12.39 -12.15 11.29
N MET A 227 11.35 -11.69 11.99
CA MET A 227 10.28 -12.55 12.51
C MET A 227 9.18 -12.81 11.49
N LEU A 228 9.05 -11.97 10.45
CA LEU A 228 7.97 -12.05 9.47
C LEU A 228 8.48 -12.66 8.16
N PRO A 229 7.73 -13.59 7.52
CA PRO A 229 8.05 -14.04 6.17
C PRO A 229 8.15 -12.86 5.20
N GLN A 230 9.07 -12.90 4.24
CA GLN A 230 9.27 -11.82 3.29
C GLN A 230 9.31 -12.33 1.87
N VAL A 231 8.77 -11.54 0.94
CA VAL A 231 9.00 -11.68 -0.49
C VAL A 231 9.41 -10.32 -1.04
N THR A 232 10.55 -10.31 -1.74
CA THR A 232 11.18 -9.08 -2.22
C THR A 232 11.23 -9.08 -3.74
N ALA A 233 10.99 -7.93 -4.36
CA ALA A 233 11.17 -7.75 -5.80
C ALA A 233 11.75 -6.36 -6.09
N GLU A 234 12.17 -6.13 -7.34
CA GLU A 234 12.42 -4.78 -7.81
C GLU A 234 11.15 -3.92 -7.72
N HIS A 235 11.32 -2.59 -7.76
CA HIS A 235 10.14 -1.72 -7.73
C HIS A 235 9.31 -1.89 -9.03
N PRO A 236 7.97 -1.92 -8.96
CA PRO A 236 7.10 -2.09 -10.12
C PRO A 236 7.23 -1.03 -11.22
N TYR A 237 7.96 0.07 -11.03
CA TYR A 237 8.19 1.00 -12.14
C TYR A 237 9.13 0.39 -13.20
N ASN A 238 9.95 -0.59 -12.80
CA ASN A 238 10.84 -1.32 -13.68
C ASN A 238 10.05 -2.24 -14.60
N LEU A 239 10.43 -2.29 -15.88
CA LEU A 239 9.75 -3.12 -16.87
C LEU A 239 9.90 -4.62 -16.57
N SER A 240 11.03 -5.03 -15.98
CA SER A 240 11.31 -6.41 -15.56
C SER A 240 10.26 -6.97 -14.60
N PHE A 241 9.59 -6.11 -13.84
CA PHE A 241 8.59 -6.51 -12.85
C PHE A 241 7.43 -7.29 -13.47
N ILE A 242 7.10 -7.01 -14.74
CA ILE A 242 6.07 -7.73 -15.49
C ILE A 242 6.38 -9.23 -15.56
N GLY A 243 7.66 -9.58 -15.74
CA GLY A 243 8.14 -10.94 -15.86
C GLY A 243 8.65 -11.56 -14.55
N ASN A 244 8.51 -10.86 -13.41
CA ASN A 244 9.04 -11.34 -12.14
C ASN A 244 8.26 -12.58 -11.66
N ARG A 245 8.93 -13.74 -11.63
CA ARG A 245 8.31 -15.04 -11.33
C ARG A 245 7.80 -15.15 -9.90
N ASP A 246 8.48 -14.54 -8.93
CA ASP A 246 8.07 -14.58 -7.53
C ASP A 246 6.78 -13.75 -7.33
N MET A 247 6.68 -12.60 -8.01
CA MET A 247 5.46 -11.78 -8.00
C MET A 247 4.30 -12.48 -8.72
N GLN A 248 4.56 -13.13 -9.85
CA GLN A 248 3.55 -13.94 -10.54
C GLN A 248 3.07 -15.12 -9.68
N ALA A 249 3.98 -15.81 -8.98
CA ALA A 249 3.65 -16.91 -8.08
C ALA A 249 2.84 -16.44 -6.85
N LEU A 250 3.17 -15.27 -6.30
CA LEU A 250 2.42 -14.66 -5.20
C LEU A 250 1.01 -14.24 -5.65
N PHE A 251 0.91 -13.43 -6.70
CA PHE A 251 -0.34 -12.76 -7.07
C PHE A 251 -1.24 -13.58 -7.99
N GLY A 252 -0.69 -14.53 -8.76
CA GLY A 252 -1.45 -15.36 -9.69
C GLY A 252 -2.63 -16.11 -9.04
N PRO A 253 -2.43 -16.84 -7.93
CA PRO A 253 -3.52 -17.53 -7.24
C PRO A 253 -4.63 -16.61 -6.72
N MET A 254 -4.35 -15.32 -6.52
CA MET A 254 -5.30 -14.35 -5.97
C MET A 254 -6.35 -13.88 -6.98
N GLN A 255 -6.08 -14.05 -8.29
CA GLN A 255 -6.98 -13.68 -9.38
C GLN A 255 -7.55 -12.26 -9.22
N LEU A 256 -6.70 -11.28 -8.91
CA LEU A 256 -7.10 -9.93 -8.52
C LEU A 256 -7.87 -9.16 -9.59
N LEU A 257 -7.79 -9.59 -10.86
CA LEU A 257 -8.52 -8.96 -11.97
C LEU A 257 -9.95 -9.50 -12.15
N ARG A 258 -10.34 -10.56 -11.43
CA ARG A 258 -11.71 -11.11 -11.49
C ARG A 258 -12.61 -10.46 -10.44
N ALA A 259 -13.85 -10.14 -10.80
CA ALA A 259 -14.85 -9.48 -9.95
C ALA A 259 -15.13 -10.25 -8.65
#